data_AF-A0A7C3W9U0-F1
#
_entry.id   AF-A0A7C3W9U0-F1
#
_cell.length_a   1.000
_cell.length_b   1.000
_cell.length_c   1.000
_cell.angle_alpha   90.00
_cell.angle_beta   90.00
_cell.angle_gamma   90.00
#
_symmetry.space_group_name_H-M   'P 1'
#
loop_
_entity.id
_entity.type
_entity.pdbx_description
1 polymer ?
#
loop_
_entity_poly.entity_id
_entity_poly.type
_entity_poly.pdbx_seq_one_letter_code
_entity_poly.pdbx_strand_id
1 'polypeptide(L)'
;MYWERSREQGAMAELVFLKLGGSVITDKETPFTAREDVVRQLAREVVQALQACPDLRLVIGHGSGSFGHMVAHRYRTHEGWRDA
;
A
#
# COMPACT_ATOMS: atom_id res chain seq x y z
N MET A 1 16.87 -43.20 -4.50
CA MET A 1 17.19 -42.31 -5.64
C MET A 1 16.14 -41.20 -5.67
N TYR A 2 16.47 -40.09 -5.01
CA TYR A 2 15.96 -38.72 -5.13
C TYR A 2 14.47 -38.47 -5.46
N TRP A 3 13.59 -38.49 -4.45
CA TRP A 3 12.43 -37.57 -4.44
C TRP A 3 12.07 -36.98 -3.07
N GLU A 4 12.80 -37.35 -2.01
CA GLU A 4 12.59 -36.82 -0.66
C GLU A 4 13.42 -35.55 -0.36
N ARG A 5 13.60 -34.71 -1.39
CA ARG A 5 14.07 -33.32 -1.28
C ARG A 5 12.99 -32.47 -1.94
N SER A 6 11.99 -32.00 -1.21
CA SER A 6 11.90 -30.56 -0.89
C SER A 6 10.83 -30.27 0.18
N ARG A 7 10.59 -31.18 1.13
CA ARG A 7 9.79 -30.85 2.33
C ARG A 7 10.58 -30.13 3.43
N GLU A 8 11.83 -29.81 3.14
CA GLU A 8 12.72 -28.91 3.89
C GLU A 8 12.85 -27.53 3.22
N GLN A 9 11.80 -27.05 2.57
CA GLN A 9 11.58 -25.61 2.48
C GLN A 9 10.59 -25.27 3.59
N GLY A 10 11.11 -25.10 4.82
CA GLY A 10 10.30 -24.58 5.93
C GLY A 10 9.57 -23.34 5.43
N ALA A 11 8.26 -23.27 5.64
CA ALA A 11 7.37 -22.24 5.11
C ALA A 11 8.03 -20.86 5.27
N MET A 12 8.65 -20.38 4.19
CA MET A 12 9.38 -19.13 4.24
C MET A 12 8.31 -18.06 4.29
N ALA A 13 8.20 -17.39 5.44
CA ALA A 13 7.21 -16.34 5.66
C ALA A 13 7.15 -15.40 4.45
N GLU A 14 6.06 -15.47 3.70
CA GLU A 14 5.88 -14.79 2.42
C GLU A 14 5.79 -13.29 2.71
N LEU A 15 6.82 -12.55 2.30
CA LEU A 15 6.85 -11.10 2.48
C LEU A 15 6.29 -10.43 1.23
N VAL A 16 5.11 -9.84 1.37
CA VAL A 16 4.41 -9.16 0.27
C VAL A 16 4.36 -7.65 0.53
N PHE A 17 4.68 -6.89 -0.52
CA PHE A 17 4.46 -5.45 -0.53
C PHE A 17 3.08 -5.13 -1.13
N LEU A 18 2.14 -4.72 -0.30
CA LEU A 18 0.81 -4.27 -0.74
C LEU A 18 0.86 -2.76 -0.99
N LYS A 19 0.82 -2.36 -2.26
CA LYS A 19 0.78 -0.94 -2.67
C LYS A 19 -0.65 -0.49 -2.96
N LEU A 20 -1.18 0.36 -2.09
CA LEU A 20 -2.47 1.03 -2.32
C LEU A 20 -2.26 2.29 -3.16
N GLY A 21 -3.05 2.45 -4.23
CA GLY A 21 -3.09 3.69 -5.01
C GLY A 21 -3.72 4.82 -4.20
N GLY A 22 -3.22 6.05 -4.33
CA GLY A 22 -3.80 7.20 -3.61
C GLY A 22 -5.28 7.42 -3.94
N SER A 23 -5.69 7.16 -5.18
CA SER A 23 -7.10 7.24 -5.60
C SER A 23 -8.04 6.21 -5.01
N VAL A 24 -7.49 5.12 -4.46
CA VAL A 24 -8.30 4.12 -3.75
C VAL A 24 -8.72 4.67 -2.40
N ILE A 25 -7.78 5.31 -1.69
CA ILE A 25 -7.94 5.74 -0.30
C ILE A 25 -8.20 7.23 -0.11
N THR A 26 -8.23 8.01 -1.20
CA THR A 26 -8.53 9.44 -1.17
C THR A 26 -9.51 9.81 -2.28
N ASP A 27 -10.28 10.86 -2.03
CA ASP A 27 -11.00 11.55 -3.09
C ASP A 27 -10.01 12.40 -3.89
N LYS A 28 -9.99 12.23 -5.21
CA LYS A 28 -9.12 12.98 -6.13
C LYS A 28 -9.63 14.38 -6.40
N GLU A 29 -10.94 14.60 -6.25
CA GLU A 29 -11.58 15.88 -6.58
C GLU A 29 -11.51 16.84 -5.39
N THR A 30 -11.59 16.31 -4.17
CA THR A 30 -11.50 17.11 -2.95
C THR A 30 -10.08 17.05 -2.35
N PRO A 31 -9.39 18.19 -2.18
CA PRO A 31 -8.08 18.25 -1.53
C PRO A 31 -8.07 17.63 -0.13
N PHE A 32 -6.98 16.95 0.24
CA PHE A 32 -6.74 16.45 1.59
C PHE A 32 -7.88 15.57 2.16
N THR A 33 -8.56 14.84 1.29
CA THR A 33 -9.77 14.10 1.65
C THR A 33 -9.53 12.61 1.56
N ALA A 34 -9.49 11.95 2.72
CA ALA A 34 -9.43 10.50 2.81
C ALA A 34 -10.81 9.86 2.60
N ARG A 35 -10.85 8.69 1.96
CA ARG A 35 -12.02 7.82 1.91
C ARG A 35 -11.98 6.88 3.11
N GLU A 36 -12.38 7.40 4.27
CA GLU A 36 -12.19 6.69 5.55
C GLU A 36 -12.95 5.36 5.62
N ASP A 37 -14.11 5.27 4.98
CA ASP A 37 -14.89 4.05 4.80
C ASP A 37 -14.07 2.98 4.06
N VAL A 38 -13.46 3.34 2.94
CA VAL A 38 -12.58 2.45 2.15
C VAL A 38 -11.35 2.06 2.96
N VAL A 39 -10.73 2.99 3.67
CA VAL A 39 -9.55 2.68 4.53
C VAL A 39 -9.93 1.67 5.62
N ARG A 40 -11.07 1.85 6.29
CA ARG A 40 -11.56 0.90 7.32
C ARG A 40 -11.88 -0.46 6.71
N GLN A 41 -12.47 -0.50 5.52
CA GLN A 41 -12.74 -1.75 4.80
C GLN A 41 -11.44 -2.49 4.48
N LEU A 42 -10.47 -1.82 3.85
CA LEU A 42 -9.17 -2.40 3.50
C LEU A 42 -8.43 -2.91 4.74
N ALA A 43 -8.50 -2.19 5.86
CA ALA A 43 -7.90 -2.66 7.11
C ALA A 43 -8.51 -3.98 7.59
N ARG A 44 -9.84 -4.16 7.45
CA ARG A 44 -10.51 -5.42 7.80
C ARG A 44 -10.10 -6.55 6.85
N GLU A 45 -10.01 -6.28 5.55
CA GLU A 45 -9.56 -7.26 4.55
C GLU A 45 -8.10 -7.71 4.80
N VAL A 46 -7.22 -6.76 5.16
CA VAL A 46 -5.85 -7.05 5.58
C VAL A 46 -5.81 -7.98 6.79
N VAL A 47 -6.62 -7.70 7.82
CA VAL A 47 -6.70 -8.57 9.02
C VAL A 47 -7.19 -9.97 8.64
N GLN A 48 -8.21 -10.07 7.79
CA GLN A 48 -8.72 -11.36 7.32
C GLN A 48 -7.65 -12.15 6.55
N ALA A 49 -6.88 -11.49 5.69
CA ALA A 49 -5.79 -12.13 4.95
C ALA A 49 -4.68 -12.63 5.88
N LEU A 50 -4.27 -11.84 6.88
CA LEU A 50 -3.28 -12.25 7.88
C LEU A 50 -3.77 -13.41 8.76
N GLN A 51 -5.08 -13.50 9.02
CA GLN A 51 -5.68 -14.62 9.75
C GLN A 51 -5.75 -15.89 8.89
N ALA A 52 -6.05 -15.76 7.60
CA ALA A 52 -6.14 -16.89 6.67
C ALA A 52 -4.76 -17.45 6.28
N CYS A 53 -3.72 -16.61 6.26
CA CYS A 53 -2.36 -16.97 5.88
C CYS A 53 -1.38 -16.59 7.01
N PRO A 54 -1.15 -17.45 8.02
CA PRO A 54 -0.30 -17.15 9.17
C PRO A 54 1.16 -16.82 8.82
N ASP A 55 1.66 -17.34 7.69
CA ASP A 55 3.02 -17.09 7.21
C ASP A 55 3.14 -15.80 6.39
N LEU A 56 2.02 -15.12 6.09
CA LEU A 56 2.00 -13.87 5.33
C LEU A 56 2.52 -12.71 6.19
N ARG A 57 3.50 -11.98 5.66
CA ARG A 57 3.98 -10.72 6.22
C ARG A 57 3.74 -9.62 5.20
N LEU A 58 3.15 -8.52 5.65
CA LEU A 58 2.81 -7.39 4.78
C LEU A 58 3.65 -6.16 5.11
N VAL A 59 4.24 -5.58 4.07
CA VAL A 59 4.63 -4.16 4.08
C VAL A 59 3.56 -3.42 3.29
N ILE A 60 2.89 -2.46 3.91
CA ILE A 60 1.81 -1.71 3.26
C ILE A 60 2.33 -0.32 2.93
N GLY A 61 2.34 0.01 1.64
CA GLY A 61 2.61 1.35 1.16
C GLY A 61 1.36 1.96 0.54
N HIS A 62 1.24 3.28 0.56
CA HIS A 62 0.15 3.96 -0.11
C HIS A 62 0.63 5.13 -0.97
N GLY A 63 -0.21 5.56 -1.93
CA GLY A 63 0.01 6.79 -2.68
C GLY A 63 -0.48 7.98 -1.89
N SER A 64 0.09 9.16 -2.13
CA SER A 64 -0.29 10.40 -1.42
C SER A 64 -1.69 10.91 -1.78
N GLY A 65 -2.25 10.49 -2.92
CA GLY A 65 -3.62 10.87 -3.31
C GLY A 65 -3.80 12.39 -3.35
N SER A 66 -4.98 12.89 -2.96
CA SER A 66 -5.24 14.34 -2.91
C SER A 66 -4.38 15.12 -1.91
N PHE A 67 -3.65 14.46 -1.01
CA PHE A 67 -2.71 15.13 -0.11
C PHE A 67 -1.42 15.52 -0.82
N GLY A 68 -0.91 14.67 -1.71
CA GLY A 68 0.31 14.98 -2.46
C GLY A 68 0.03 15.62 -3.81
N HIS A 69 -0.97 15.12 -4.56
CA HIS A 69 -1.24 15.59 -5.91
C HIS A 69 -1.68 17.06 -5.92
N MET A 70 -2.53 17.46 -4.97
CA MET A 70 -3.01 18.85 -4.90
C MET A 70 -1.92 19.83 -4.46
N VAL A 71 -1.04 19.41 -3.54
CA VAL A 71 0.10 20.23 -3.09
C VAL A 71 1.13 20.36 -4.22
N ALA A 72 1.47 19.26 -4.89
CA ALA A 72 2.41 19.26 -6.01
C ALA A 72 1.92 20.13 -7.17
N HIS A 73 0.62 20.09 -7.46
CA HIS A 73 0.00 20.96 -8.45
C HIS A 73 0.02 22.43 -8.00
N ARG A 74 -0.38 22.73 -6.75
CA ARG A 74 -0.40 24.10 -6.21
C ARG A 74 0.98 24.78 -6.23
N TYR A 75 2.01 24.05 -5.83
CA TYR A 75 3.38 24.59 -5.76
C TYR A 75 4.22 24.27 -6.99
N ARG A 76 3.60 23.71 -8.04
CA ARG A 76 4.26 23.33 -9.30
C ARG A 76 5.56 22.56 -9.07
N THR A 77 5.57 21.66 -8.08
CA THR A 77 6.82 21.00 -7.63
C THR A 77 7.46 20.14 -8.72
N HIS A 78 6.66 19.72 -9.71
CA HIS A 78 7.14 19.02 -10.91
C HIS A 78 8.04 19.88 -11.80
N GLU A 79 8.05 21.19 -11.64
CA GLU A 79 8.92 22.13 -12.38
C GLU A 79 10.28 22.33 -11.70
N GLY A 80 10.47 21.74 -10.52
CA GLY A 80 11.64 21.96 -9.68
C GLY A 80 11.59 23.30 -8.93
N TRP A 81 12.45 23.44 -7.93
CA TRP A 81 12.64 24.68 -7.17
C TRP A 81 14.01 25.29 -7.52
N ARG A 82 14.07 26.62 -7.62
CA ARG A 82 15.33 27.37 -7.75
C ARG A 82 15.30 28.51 -6.74
N ASP A 83 16.38 28.66 -5.98
CA ASP A 83 16.55 29.79 -5.07
C ASP A 83 16.68 31.10 -5.87
N ALA A 84 16.24 32.21 -5.29
CA ALA A 84 16.27 33.55 -5.88
C ALA A 84 17.64 34.22 -5.74
#